data_AF-A0A8S4GGT0-F1
#
_entry.id   AF-A0A8S4GGT0-F1
#
_cell.length_a   1.000
_cell.length_b   1.000
_cell.length_c   1.000
_cell.angle_alpha   90.00
_cell.angle_beta   90.00
_cell.angle_gamma   90.00
#
_symmetry.space_group_name_H-M   'P 1'
#
loop_
_entity.id
_entity.type
_entity.pdbx_description
1 polymer ?
#
loop_
_entity_poly.entity_id
_entity_poly.type
_entity_poly.pdbx_seq_one_letter_code
_entity_poly.pdbx_strand_id
1 'polypeptide(L)'
;MRDGLVTILSSRTALGTRQQALVLAGTLSELYGWRWVLGGAGSALAARGGTALTVLAEVAGVEVPLLLCDAMDPEQPVPDMYGAAVEVTAEAAAANLAAARERRRAQAAAAAAAEAEARDAKPLGEQLRELQRTLVEGMVVADGAAEGARKAAMEVEEEDDAEDGEQAPQPHRPPRVEDLPEPGRGKGAFAEGTTTAGARAEALLPPLFALLEAVVSALVEGEEGGGVVLEADVTERAFGRLMSVFQVVLEYLSHAAKQEIQASPLVDVAAVRALGRFLAEVPDALRQPLVAVLPYCLRLRAPDSHGGVADGTLFLCPALLMVAQDRAGAGALLGCGAAAELLRALATCLSDLRAGHHGRLATIDAWRVAGNVSRALSAVLHATAAGPPPRTPSCHATRRWRCSRPSRTWARRRGRARRSRPWGPPLRNWCAHWWHPPPPAPV
;
A
#
# COMPACT_ATOMS: atom_id res chain seq x y z
N MET A 1 -9.93 -24.12 13.36
CA MET A 1 -9.60 -22.79 13.93
C MET A 1 -10.07 -21.66 13.02
N ARG A 2 -9.54 -21.55 11.78
CA ARG A 2 -9.97 -20.54 10.79
C ARG A 2 -11.48 -20.36 10.68
N ASP A 3 -12.23 -21.42 10.40
CA ASP A 3 -13.69 -21.34 10.24
C ASP A 3 -14.41 -20.87 11.51
N GLY A 4 -13.87 -21.20 12.69
CA GLY A 4 -14.37 -20.69 13.97
C GLY A 4 -14.16 -19.19 14.09
N LEU A 5 -12.99 -18.69 13.68
CA LEU A 5 -12.73 -17.25 13.64
C LEU A 5 -13.63 -16.54 12.63
N VAL A 6 -13.77 -17.06 11.41
CA VAL A 6 -14.69 -16.51 10.40
C VAL A 6 -16.13 -16.49 10.93
N THR A 7 -16.55 -17.51 11.66
CA THR A 7 -17.87 -17.56 12.31
C THR A 7 -18.01 -16.46 13.37
N ILE A 8 -16.99 -16.28 14.21
CA ILE A 8 -16.98 -15.20 15.22
C ILE A 8 -17.07 -13.83 14.55
N LEU A 9 -16.26 -13.60 13.50
CA LEU A 9 -16.18 -12.33 12.78
C LEU A 9 -17.44 -12.00 11.99
N SER A 10 -18.13 -13.01 11.45
CA SER A 10 -19.41 -12.84 10.73
C SER A 10 -20.63 -12.75 11.66
N SER A 11 -20.48 -13.17 12.92
CA SER A 11 -21.56 -13.09 13.91
C SER A 11 -21.62 -11.72 14.59
N ARG A 12 -22.79 -11.38 15.15
CA ARG A 12 -22.99 -10.17 15.98
C ARG A 12 -22.40 -10.35 17.38
N THR A 13 -21.11 -10.65 17.45
CA THR A 13 -20.35 -10.75 18.71
C THR A 13 -20.01 -9.37 19.24
N ALA A 14 -19.76 -9.31 20.56
CA ALA A 14 -19.25 -8.12 21.22
C ALA A 14 -17.91 -7.69 20.59
N LEU A 15 -17.66 -6.37 20.59
CA LEU A 15 -16.50 -5.76 19.96
C LEU A 15 -15.17 -6.37 20.46
N GLY A 16 -15.03 -6.59 21.77
CA GLY A 16 -13.83 -7.21 22.35
C GLY A 16 -13.56 -8.61 21.82
N THR A 17 -14.59 -9.45 21.65
CA THR A 17 -14.46 -10.78 21.08
C THR A 17 -14.04 -10.74 19.61
N ARG A 18 -14.60 -9.80 18.84
CA ARG A 18 -14.24 -9.62 17.43
C ARG A 18 -12.78 -9.18 17.28
N GLN A 19 -12.32 -8.26 18.12
CA GLN A 19 -10.94 -7.78 18.11
C GLN A 19 -9.95 -8.87 18.49
N GLN A 20 -10.25 -9.67 19.52
CA GLN A 20 -9.43 -10.85 19.86
C GLN A 20 -9.37 -11.85 18.70
N ALA A 21 -10.49 -12.07 18.01
CA ALA A 21 -10.52 -12.93 16.83
C ALA A 21 -9.67 -12.38 15.68
N LEU A 22 -9.66 -11.06 15.48
CA LEU A 22 -8.81 -10.41 14.48
C LEU A 22 -7.32 -10.48 14.83
N VAL A 23 -6.96 -10.24 16.08
CA VAL A 23 -5.57 -10.39 16.55
C VAL A 23 -5.11 -11.83 16.38
N LEU A 24 -5.96 -12.81 16.74
CA LEU A 24 -5.64 -14.21 16.53
C LEU A 24 -5.52 -14.53 15.02
N ALA A 25 -6.38 -13.98 14.18
CA ALA A 25 -6.27 -14.13 12.72
C ALA A 25 -4.99 -13.51 12.16
N GLY A 26 -4.59 -12.33 12.63
CA GLY A 26 -3.36 -11.64 12.26
C GLY A 26 -2.12 -12.45 12.65
N THR A 27 -2.02 -12.84 13.91
CA THR A 27 -0.91 -13.68 14.40
C THR A 27 -0.81 -15.03 13.68
N LEU A 28 -1.94 -15.69 13.40
CA LEU A 28 -1.93 -16.92 12.60
C LEU A 28 -1.49 -16.66 11.16
N SER A 29 -1.86 -15.51 10.61
CA SER A 29 -1.45 -15.10 9.26
C SER A 29 0.05 -14.80 9.18
N GLU A 30 0.66 -14.25 10.24
CA GLU A 30 2.11 -14.09 10.33
C GLU A 30 2.84 -15.44 10.43
N LEU A 31 2.31 -16.36 11.24
CA LEU A 31 2.94 -17.67 11.46
C LEU A 31 2.82 -18.61 10.26
N TYR A 32 1.67 -18.63 9.60
CA TYR A 32 1.34 -19.61 8.55
C TYR A 32 1.24 -18.99 7.15
N GLY A 33 1.42 -17.67 7.04
CA GLY A 33 1.27 -16.92 5.80
C GLY A 33 -0.16 -16.88 5.27
N TRP A 34 -0.30 -16.40 4.04
CA TRP A 34 -1.58 -16.26 3.34
C TRP A 34 -2.31 -17.60 3.11
N ARG A 35 -1.60 -18.73 3.12
CA ARG A 35 -2.19 -20.06 2.94
C ARG A 35 -3.17 -20.39 4.06
N TRP A 36 -2.99 -19.81 5.23
CA TRP A 36 -3.95 -19.93 6.32
C TRP A 36 -5.30 -19.29 5.99
N VAL A 37 -5.30 -18.14 5.30
CA VAL A 37 -6.51 -17.43 4.87
C VAL A 37 -7.31 -18.30 3.88
N LEU A 38 -6.66 -18.84 2.86
CA LEU A 38 -7.33 -19.64 1.83
C LEU A 38 -7.64 -21.07 2.26
N GLY A 39 -6.91 -21.61 3.24
CA GLY A 39 -7.00 -23.01 3.66
C GLY A 39 -6.14 -23.91 2.80
N GLY A 40 -5.67 -25.02 3.38
CA GLY A 40 -4.82 -25.98 2.67
C GLY A 40 -5.51 -26.61 1.46
N ALA A 41 -4.76 -26.76 0.38
CA ALA A 41 -5.19 -27.46 -0.83
C ALA A 41 -5.70 -28.88 -0.48
N GLY A 42 -6.87 -29.26 -1.02
CA GLY A 42 -7.47 -30.58 -0.82
C GLY A 42 -8.39 -30.73 0.40
N SER A 43 -8.56 -29.70 1.22
CA SER A 43 -9.53 -29.73 2.32
C SER A 43 -10.92 -29.28 1.82
N ALA A 44 -12.02 -29.83 2.38
CA ALA A 44 -13.36 -29.25 2.19
C ALA A 44 -13.43 -27.77 2.62
N LEU A 45 -12.45 -27.33 3.42
CA LEU A 45 -12.21 -25.94 3.80
C LEU A 45 -11.73 -25.06 2.64
N ALA A 46 -11.14 -25.60 1.57
CA ALA A 46 -10.75 -24.86 0.38
C ALA A 46 -11.96 -24.17 -0.29
N ALA A 47 -13.10 -24.87 -0.38
CA ALA A 47 -14.34 -24.32 -0.93
C ALA A 47 -14.90 -23.13 -0.12
N ARG A 48 -14.46 -22.97 1.13
CA ARG A 48 -14.83 -21.85 2.01
C ARG A 48 -13.75 -20.76 2.10
N GLY A 49 -12.63 -20.92 1.39
CA GLY A 49 -11.53 -19.95 1.39
C GLY A 49 -11.98 -18.57 0.90
N GLY A 50 -12.83 -18.52 -0.12
CA GLY A 50 -13.39 -17.26 -0.62
C GLY A 50 -14.27 -16.53 0.40
N THR A 51 -15.08 -17.28 1.17
CA THR A 51 -15.89 -16.70 2.25
C THR A 51 -15.02 -16.14 3.36
N ALA A 52 -13.99 -16.86 3.79
CA ALA A 52 -13.06 -16.40 4.82
C ALA A 52 -12.37 -15.10 4.39
N LEU A 53 -11.88 -15.06 3.15
CA LEU A 53 -11.20 -13.89 2.60
C LEU A 53 -12.10 -12.66 2.55
N THR A 54 -13.35 -12.82 2.07
CA THR A 54 -14.33 -11.73 2.02
C THR A 54 -14.65 -11.19 3.41
N VAL A 55 -14.93 -12.08 4.37
CA VAL A 55 -15.25 -11.69 5.75
C VAL A 55 -14.08 -10.95 6.41
N LEU A 56 -12.84 -11.44 6.22
CA LEU A 56 -11.66 -10.78 6.77
C LEU A 56 -11.46 -9.39 6.17
N ALA A 57 -11.61 -9.25 4.85
CA ALA A 57 -11.51 -7.95 4.18
C ALA A 57 -12.61 -6.97 4.61
N GLU A 58 -13.86 -7.44 4.75
CA GLU A 58 -14.98 -6.62 5.20
C GLU A 58 -14.82 -6.16 6.64
N VAL A 59 -14.45 -7.06 7.55
CA VAL A 59 -14.26 -6.71 8.95
C VAL A 59 -13.05 -5.80 9.14
N ALA A 60 -11.93 -6.06 8.45
CA ALA A 60 -10.78 -5.17 8.49
C ALA A 60 -11.13 -3.77 7.93
N GLY A 61 -11.99 -3.70 6.90
CA GLY A 61 -12.48 -2.45 6.34
C GLY A 61 -13.36 -1.61 7.27
N VAL A 62 -13.84 -2.18 8.37
CA VAL A 62 -14.57 -1.43 9.41
C VAL A 62 -13.67 -1.15 10.61
N GLU A 63 -12.95 -2.16 11.08
CA GLU A 63 -12.19 -2.07 12.33
C GLU A 63 -10.90 -1.26 12.19
N VAL A 64 -10.21 -1.32 11.03
CA VAL A 64 -8.97 -0.55 10.82
C VAL A 64 -9.23 0.97 10.82
N PRO A 65 -10.21 1.52 10.06
CA PRO A 65 -10.53 2.94 10.15
C PRO A 65 -10.90 3.41 11.55
N LEU A 66 -11.68 2.62 12.29
CA LEU A 66 -12.06 2.93 13.68
C LEU A 66 -10.84 2.98 14.60
N LEU A 67 -9.96 1.99 14.51
CA LEU A 67 -8.76 1.95 15.34
C LEU A 67 -7.73 3.02 14.93
N LEU A 68 -7.66 3.40 13.65
CA LEU A 68 -6.86 4.54 13.22
C LEU A 68 -7.42 5.84 13.78
N CYS A 69 -8.75 5.97 13.94
CA CYS A 69 -9.34 7.09 14.67
C CYS A 69 -8.89 7.10 16.13
N ASP A 70 -8.93 5.94 16.80
CA ASP A 70 -8.47 5.78 18.18
C ASP A 70 -6.95 6.04 18.35
N ALA A 71 -6.15 5.82 17.31
CA ALA A 71 -4.70 6.08 17.29
C ALA A 71 -4.35 7.58 17.14
N MET A 72 -5.29 8.40 16.67
CA MET A 72 -5.09 9.85 16.59
C MET A 72 -5.40 10.50 17.93
N ASP A 73 -4.76 11.63 18.20
CA ASP A 73 -5.01 12.42 19.40
C ASP A 73 -6.48 12.87 19.45
N PRO A 74 -7.24 12.57 20.52
CA PRO A 74 -8.65 12.93 20.63
C PRO A 74 -8.91 14.45 20.63
N GLU A 75 -7.90 15.28 20.88
CA GLU A 75 -8.03 16.74 20.80
C GLU A 75 -7.99 17.27 19.36
N GLN A 76 -7.65 16.41 18.39
CA GLN A 76 -7.51 16.80 17.00
C GLN A 76 -8.78 16.55 16.19
N PRO A 77 -9.05 17.39 15.17
CA PRO A 77 -10.14 17.13 14.24
C PRO A 77 -9.87 15.81 13.51
N VAL A 78 -10.73 14.82 13.76
CA VAL A 78 -10.71 13.54 13.05
C VAL A 78 -10.88 13.84 11.56
N PRO A 79 -9.94 13.43 10.69
CA PRO A 79 -10.11 13.54 9.25
C PRO A 79 -11.42 12.87 8.83
N ASP A 80 -12.03 13.33 7.75
CA ASP A 80 -13.23 12.69 7.21
C ASP A 80 -12.87 11.34 6.54
N MET A 81 -12.50 10.36 7.36
CA MET A 81 -12.04 9.02 6.98
C MET A 81 -13.16 8.19 6.30
N TYR A 82 -14.40 8.68 6.33
CA TYR A 82 -15.57 8.01 5.76
C TYR A 82 -16.18 8.75 4.57
N GLY A 83 -16.03 10.08 4.49
CA GLY A 83 -16.57 10.90 3.39
C GLY A 83 -15.67 10.97 2.16
N ALA A 84 -14.38 10.66 2.31
CA ALA A 84 -13.41 10.61 1.21
C ALA A 84 -13.19 9.21 0.63
N ALA A 85 -13.92 8.19 1.08
CA ALA A 85 -13.92 6.87 0.46
C ALA A 85 -14.36 7.03 -1.00
N VAL A 86 -13.38 7.21 -1.89
CA VAL A 86 -13.58 7.22 -3.33
C VAL A 86 -14.31 5.92 -3.60
N GLU A 87 -15.49 5.98 -4.20
CA GLU A 87 -16.13 4.80 -4.76
C GLU A 87 -15.18 4.27 -5.84
N VAL A 88 -14.23 3.44 -5.41
CA VAL A 88 -13.45 2.62 -6.30
C VAL A 88 -14.47 1.66 -6.86
N THR A 89 -14.84 1.90 -8.11
CA THR A 89 -15.79 1.04 -8.80
C THR A 89 -15.24 -0.38 -8.76
N ALA A 90 -16.13 -1.34 -8.55
CA ALA A 90 -15.78 -2.76 -8.55
C ALA A 90 -14.98 -3.11 -9.84
N GLU A 91 -15.37 -2.50 -10.96
CA GLU A 91 -14.67 -2.57 -12.24
C GLU A 91 -13.21 -2.09 -12.20
N ALA A 92 -12.93 -0.94 -11.58
CA ALA A 92 -11.55 -0.44 -11.43
C ALA A 92 -10.72 -1.34 -10.49
N ALA A 93 -11.35 -1.86 -9.43
CA ALA A 93 -10.74 -2.83 -8.53
C ALA A 93 -10.38 -4.14 -9.27
N ALA A 94 -11.32 -4.68 -10.07
CA ALA A 94 -11.10 -5.88 -10.87
C ALA A 94 -9.99 -5.68 -11.92
N ALA A 95 -10.00 -4.55 -12.63
CA ALA A 95 -8.98 -4.22 -13.63
C ALA A 95 -7.57 -4.12 -13.00
N ASN A 96 -7.46 -3.45 -11.84
CA ASN A 96 -6.21 -3.32 -11.10
C ASN A 96 -5.65 -4.67 -10.67
N LEU A 97 -6.51 -5.56 -10.17
CA LEU A 97 -6.07 -6.89 -9.75
C LEU A 97 -5.70 -7.79 -10.92
N ALA A 98 -6.46 -7.74 -12.03
CA ALA A 98 -6.11 -8.48 -13.24
C ALA A 98 -4.72 -8.07 -13.75
N ALA A 99 -4.45 -6.75 -13.80
CA ALA A 99 -3.14 -6.22 -14.15
C ALA A 99 -2.04 -6.64 -13.15
N ALA A 100 -2.35 -6.70 -11.85
CA ALA A 100 -1.42 -7.19 -10.83
C ALA A 100 -1.01 -8.66 -11.08
N ARG A 101 -2.00 -9.53 -11.33
CA ARG A 101 -1.76 -10.96 -11.63
C ARG A 101 -0.97 -11.15 -12.92
N GLU A 102 -1.31 -10.42 -13.98
CA GLU A 102 -0.56 -10.47 -15.23
C GLU A 102 0.90 -10.03 -15.06
N ARG A 103 1.13 -8.93 -14.34
CA ARG A 103 2.48 -8.47 -14.00
C ARG A 103 3.26 -9.51 -13.22
N ARG A 104 2.61 -10.20 -12.27
CA ARG A 104 3.25 -11.25 -11.50
C ARG A 104 3.67 -12.43 -12.36
N ARG A 105 2.80 -12.89 -13.27
CA ARG A 105 3.16 -13.93 -14.25
C ARG A 105 4.34 -13.52 -15.12
N ALA A 106 4.37 -12.26 -15.57
CA ALA A 106 5.48 -11.72 -16.35
C ALA A 106 6.78 -11.63 -15.53
N GLN A 107 6.70 -11.23 -14.26
CA GLN A 107 7.85 -11.20 -13.35
C GLN A 107 8.38 -12.60 -13.05
N ALA A 108 7.50 -13.57 -12.82
CA ALA A 108 7.88 -14.97 -12.60
C ALA A 108 8.56 -15.56 -13.83
N ALA A 109 8.03 -15.29 -15.03
CA ALA A 109 8.65 -15.71 -16.28
C ALA A 109 10.02 -15.05 -16.50
N ALA A 110 10.15 -13.74 -16.21
CA ALA A 110 11.41 -13.03 -16.28
C ALA A 110 12.43 -13.53 -15.26
N ALA A 111 12.01 -13.85 -14.03
CA ALA A 111 12.85 -14.43 -13.01
C ALA A 111 13.33 -15.83 -13.38
N ALA A 112 12.46 -16.68 -13.93
CA ALA A 112 12.83 -18.00 -14.43
C ALA A 112 13.81 -17.92 -15.61
N ALA A 113 13.60 -16.97 -16.53
CA ALA A 113 14.53 -16.69 -17.62
C ALA A 113 15.88 -16.19 -17.10
N ALA A 114 15.89 -15.27 -16.14
CA ALA A 114 17.09 -14.77 -15.51
C ALA A 114 17.84 -15.86 -14.72
N GLU A 115 17.13 -16.77 -14.05
CA GLU A 115 17.75 -17.92 -13.38
C GLU A 115 18.35 -18.90 -14.40
N ALA A 116 17.67 -19.14 -15.52
CA ALA A 116 18.19 -19.96 -16.61
C ALA A 116 19.45 -19.33 -17.23
N GLU A 117 19.45 -18.02 -17.48
CA GLU A 117 20.61 -17.27 -18.00
C GLU A 117 21.74 -17.21 -16.95
N ALA A 118 21.43 -17.08 -15.67
CA ALA A 118 22.41 -17.05 -14.58
C ALA A 118 23.16 -18.38 -14.42
N ARG A 119 22.57 -19.52 -14.84
CA ARG A 119 23.27 -20.81 -14.88
C ARG A 119 24.41 -20.83 -15.90
N ASP A 120 24.37 -19.95 -16.90
CA ASP A 120 25.38 -19.79 -17.95
C ASP A 120 26.19 -18.49 -17.82
N ALA A 121 25.86 -17.61 -16.86
CA ALA A 121 26.45 -16.29 -16.71
C ALA A 121 27.64 -16.23 -15.74
N LYS A 122 28.34 -15.08 -15.76
CA LYS A 122 29.41 -14.72 -14.81
C LYS A 122 29.02 -15.04 -13.36
N PRO A 123 29.98 -15.46 -12.51
CA PRO A 123 29.70 -15.77 -11.12
C PRO A 123 28.97 -14.60 -10.44
N LEU A 124 27.93 -14.90 -9.66
CA LEU A 124 27.04 -13.93 -8.97
C LEU A 124 27.80 -12.76 -8.32
N GLY A 125 28.99 -13.02 -7.77
CA GLY A 125 29.85 -11.99 -7.18
C GLY A 125 30.39 -10.93 -8.15
N GLU A 126 30.45 -11.20 -9.45
CA GLU A 126 30.81 -10.22 -10.49
C GLU A 126 29.59 -9.39 -10.93
N GLN A 127 28.42 -10.02 -11.07
CA GLN A 127 27.16 -9.31 -11.33
C GLN A 127 26.80 -8.33 -10.21
N LEU A 128 26.97 -8.74 -8.95
CA LEU A 128 26.78 -7.87 -7.79
C LEU A 128 27.76 -6.70 -7.77
N ARG A 129 29.01 -6.90 -8.21
CA ARG A 129 30.02 -5.83 -8.32
C ARG A 129 29.67 -4.82 -9.41
N GLU A 130 29.13 -5.28 -10.53
CA GLU A 130 28.68 -4.40 -11.61
C GLU A 130 27.47 -3.58 -11.16
N LEU A 131 26.46 -4.22 -10.58
CA LEU A 131 25.30 -3.55 -10.00
C LEU A 131 25.71 -2.51 -8.96
N GLN A 132 26.63 -2.86 -8.06
CA GLN A 132 27.13 -1.93 -7.05
C GLN A 132 27.83 -0.71 -7.67
N ARG A 133 28.60 -0.89 -8.76
CA ARG A 133 29.22 0.23 -9.47
C ARG A 133 28.16 1.17 -10.05
N THR A 134 27.18 0.62 -10.76
CA THR A 134 26.05 1.38 -11.32
C THR A 134 25.25 2.09 -10.21
N LEU A 135 25.12 1.47 -9.04
CA LEU A 135 24.40 2.05 -7.91
C LEU A 135 25.16 3.23 -7.27
N VAL A 136 26.48 3.09 -7.11
CA VAL A 136 27.34 4.19 -6.64
C VAL A 136 27.29 5.36 -7.62
N GLU A 137 27.37 5.11 -8.92
CA GLU A 137 27.22 6.13 -9.96
C GLU A 137 25.85 6.81 -9.87
N GLY A 138 24.77 6.04 -9.70
CA GLY A 138 23.42 6.58 -9.53
C GLY A 138 23.23 7.40 -8.26
N MET A 139 23.85 7.01 -7.13
CA MET A 139 23.81 7.77 -5.88
C MET A 139 24.43 9.15 -6.03
N VAL A 140 25.59 9.24 -6.69
CA VAL A 140 26.27 10.53 -6.94
C VAL A 140 25.38 11.46 -7.78
N VAL A 141 24.70 10.92 -8.80
CA VAL A 141 23.78 11.69 -9.65
C VAL A 141 22.54 12.15 -8.86
N ALA A 142 21.95 11.27 -8.06
CA ALA A 142 20.76 11.58 -7.28
C ALA A 142 21.01 12.62 -6.16
N ASP A 143 22.14 12.50 -5.45
CA ASP A 143 22.52 13.49 -4.43
C ASP A 143 22.78 14.87 -5.08
N GLY A 144 23.41 14.92 -6.25
CA GLY A 144 23.58 16.16 -7.02
C GLY A 144 22.24 16.79 -7.45
N ALA A 145 21.27 15.97 -7.88
CA ALA A 145 19.93 16.44 -8.24
C ALA A 145 19.15 16.96 -7.02
N ALA A 146 19.24 16.27 -5.88
CA ALA A 146 18.59 16.68 -4.64
C ALA A 146 19.19 18.00 -4.09
N GLU A 147 20.52 18.16 -4.16
CA GLU A 147 21.18 19.41 -3.77
C GLU A 147 20.79 20.57 -4.68
N GLY A 148 20.71 20.33 -5.99
CA GLY A 148 20.21 21.32 -6.96
C GLY A 148 18.77 21.74 -6.67
N ALA A 149 17.89 20.79 -6.32
CA ALA A 149 16.51 21.09 -5.94
C ALA A 149 16.42 21.90 -4.64
N ARG A 150 17.27 21.61 -3.64
CA ARG A 150 17.34 22.39 -2.39
C ARG A 150 17.81 23.82 -2.63
N LYS A 151 18.87 24.02 -3.43
CA LYS A 151 19.35 25.36 -3.80
C LYS A 151 18.29 26.17 -4.53
N ALA A 152 17.60 25.56 -5.49
CA ALA A 152 16.51 26.20 -6.23
C ALA A 152 15.28 26.52 -5.35
N ALA A 153 15.07 25.79 -4.24
CA ALA A 153 14.02 26.11 -3.27
C ALA A 153 14.44 27.27 -2.35
N MET A 154 15.70 27.31 -1.94
CA MET A 154 16.25 28.37 -1.09
C MET A 154 16.32 29.72 -1.83
N GLU A 155 16.64 29.73 -3.12
CA GLU A 155 16.62 30.93 -3.99
C GLU A 155 15.20 31.50 -4.21
N VAL A 156 14.14 30.76 -3.87
CA VAL A 156 12.74 31.23 -3.98
C VAL A 156 12.23 31.81 -2.66
N GLU A 157 12.89 31.55 -1.54
CA GLU A 157 12.51 32.09 -0.22
C GLU A 157 13.32 33.33 0.18
N GLU A 158 14.27 33.80 -0.64
CA GLU A 158 15.11 34.96 -0.34
C GLU A 158 14.51 36.32 -0.79
N GLU A 159 13.22 36.37 -1.15
CA GLU A 159 12.56 37.60 -1.66
C GLU A 159 11.44 38.19 -0.78
N ASP A 160 11.10 37.60 0.36
CA ASP A 160 10.18 38.20 1.33
C ASP A 160 10.66 37.87 2.76
N ASP A 161 11.36 38.81 3.39
CA ASP A 161 10.99 39.34 4.71
C ASP A 161 12.13 40.21 5.28
N ALA A 162 11.84 41.51 5.29
CA ALA A 162 12.48 42.46 6.18
C ALA A 162 11.71 42.48 7.52
N GLU A 163 12.48 42.74 8.58
CA GLU A 163 12.09 43.27 9.90
C GLU A 163 11.82 42.27 11.06
N ASP A 164 12.75 42.38 12.02
CA ASP A 164 12.58 42.58 13.46
C ASP A 164 12.01 41.46 14.36
N GLY A 165 12.81 41.10 15.38
CA GLY A 165 12.26 40.62 16.65
C GLY A 165 13.13 39.62 17.42
N GLU A 166 14.27 40.07 17.95
CA GLU A 166 15.15 39.29 18.81
C GLU A 166 14.52 39.07 20.21
N GLN A 167 14.19 37.83 20.57
CA GLN A 167 13.86 37.44 21.95
C GLN A 167 14.51 36.10 22.32
N ALA A 168 15.37 36.15 23.33
CA ALA A 168 16.16 35.04 23.85
C ALA A 168 15.31 34.06 24.68
N PRO A 169 15.53 32.73 24.56
CA PRO A 169 14.84 31.74 25.38
C PRO A 169 15.55 31.53 26.74
N GLN A 170 14.75 31.41 27.80
CA GLN A 170 15.21 30.99 29.13
C GLN A 170 15.33 29.46 29.26
N PRO A 171 16.25 28.94 30.10
CA PRO A 171 16.45 27.50 30.26
C PRO A 171 15.42 26.85 31.20
N HIS A 172 14.77 25.79 30.71
CA HIS A 172 13.88 24.93 31.48
C HIS A 172 14.64 24.05 32.48
N ARG A 173 14.05 23.88 33.66
CA ARG A 173 14.51 23.04 34.78
C ARG A 173 13.90 21.63 34.64
N PRO A 174 14.66 20.53 34.82
CA PRO A 174 14.09 19.19 34.77
C PRO A 174 13.30 18.86 36.05
N PRO A 175 12.24 18.02 35.97
CA PRO A 175 11.48 17.59 37.14
C PRO A 175 12.28 16.58 37.98
N ARG A 176 12.02 16.61 39.30
CA ARG A 176 12.57 15.70 40.30
C ARG A 176 11.96 14.31 40.19
N VAL A 177 12.81 13.31 40.32
CA VAL A 177 12.47 11.89 40.47
C VAL A 177 12.09 11.65 41.92
N GLU A 178 10.81 11.52 42.21
CA GLU A 178 10.27 10.94 43.44
C GLU A 178 8.77 10.75 43.23
N ASP A 179 8.39 9.54 42.81
CA ASP A 179 7.13 8.84 43.11
C ASP A 179 7.01 7.61 42.21
N LEU A 180 7.61 6.49 42.65
CA LEU A 180 7.36 5.16 42.11
C LEU A 180 6.54 4.37 43.15
N PRO A 181 5.31 3.92 42.83
CA PRO A 181 4.57 3.03 43.72
C PRO A 181 5.10 1.59 43.61
N GLU A 182 5.14 0.91 44.76
CA GLU A 182 5.62 -0.47 44.91
C GLU A 182 4.76 -1.51 44.19
N PRO A 183 5.34 -2.65 43.76
CA PRO A 183 4.62 -3.72 43.07
C PRO A 183 3.87 -4.62 44.06
N GLY A 184 2.56 -4.43 44.15
CA GLY A 184 1.64 -5.35 44.81
C GLY A 184 1.41 -6.63 44.00
N ARG A 185 1.70 -7.79 44.61
CA ARG A 185 1.29 -9.13 44.15
C ARG A 185 -0.24 -9.20 44.04
N GLY A 186 -0.77 -9.52 42.86
CA GLY A 186 -2.20 -9.71 42.62
C GLY A 186 -2.49 -10.75 41.54
N LYS A 187 -3.39 -11.67 41.86
CA LYS A 187 -3.83 -12.84 41.08
C LYS A 187 -4.44 -12.44 39.72
N GLY A 188 -4.27 -13.32 38.74
CA GLY A 188 -4.85 -13.19 37.39
C GLY A 188 -6.37 -13.06 37.40
N ALA A 189 -6.82 -11.86 37.07
CA ALA A 189 -8.11 -11.55 36.47
C ALA A 189 -7.81 -10.42 35.49
N PHE A 190 -8.24 -10.56 34.23
CA PHE A 190 -8.26 -9.45 33.29
C PHE A 190 -9.22 -8.40 33.85
N ALA A 191 -8.70 -7.47 34.67
CA ALA A 191 -9.40 -6.26 35.00
C ALA A 191 -9.57 -5.49 33.69
N GLU A 192 -10.80 -5.07 33.40
CA GLU A 192 -11.10 -3.96 32.49
C GLU A 192 -10.44 -2.69 33.05
N GLY A 193 -9.11 -2.65 33.08
CA GLY A 193 -8.38 -1.42 33.22
C GLY A 193 -8.67 -0.60 31.97
N THR A 194 -9.12 0.64 32.17
CA THR A 194 -9.40 1.62 31.12
C THR A 194 -8.17 1.82 30.26
N THR A 195 -8.00 0.96 29.26
CA THR A 195 -6.97 1.11 28.23
C THR A 195 -7.39 2.35 27.44
N THR A 196 -6.50 3.33 27.31
CA THR A 196 -6.79 4.51 26.49
C THR A 196 -7.04 4.06 25.06
N ALA A 197 -7.85 4.82 24.31
CA ALA A 197 -8.14 4.52 22.91
C ALA A 197 -6.84 4.32 22.10
N GLY A 198 -5.85 5.18 22.30
CA GLY A 198 -4.52 5.06 21.70
C GLY A 198 -3.81 3.76 22.04
N ALA A 199 -3.73 3.36 23.32
CA ALA A 199 -3.08 2.12 23.72
C ALA A 199 -3.77 0.87 23.14
N ARG A 200 -5.10 0.93 23.00
CA ARG A 200 -5.86 -0.11 22.30
C ARG A 200 -5.51 -0.16 20.81
N ALA A 201 -5.44 0.99 20.14
CA ALA A 201 -5.08 1.06 18.73
C ALA A 201 -3.66 0.53 18.48
N GLU A 202 -2.69 0.92 19.30
CA GLU A 202 -1.30 0.43 19.23
C GLU A 202 -1.20 -1.09 19.37
N ALA A 203 -2.01 -1.70 20.23
CA ALA A 203 -2.01 -3.14 20.42
C ALA A 203 -2.71 -3.92 19.28
N LEU A 204 -3.72 -3.33 18.65
CA LEU A 204 -4.60 -4.03 17.71
C LEU A 204 -4.28 -3.78 16.23
N LEU A 205 -3.75 -2.60 15.87
CA LEU A 205 -3.48 -2.24 14.48
C LEU A 205 -2.35 -3.07 13.85
N PRO A 206 -1.19 -3.33 14.48
CA PRO A 206 -0.13 -4.10 13.83
C PRO A 206 -0.55 -5.52 13.41
N PRO A 207 -1.23 -6.32 14.28
CA PRO A 207 -1.76 -7.63 13.85
C PRO A 207 -2.81 -7.53 12.73
N LEU A 208 -3.61 -6.47 12.71
CA LEU A 208 -4.58 -6.23 11.63
C LEU A 208 -3.89 -5.89 10.31
N PHE A 209 -2.83 -5.10 10.33
CA PHE A 209 -2.02 -4.82 9.16
C PHE A 209 -1.37 -6.09 8.61
N ALA A 210 -0.85 -6.96 9.48
CA ALA A 210 -0.34 -8.27 9.07
C ALA A 210 -1.43 -9.17 8.44
N LEU A 211 -2.65 -9.12 8.97
CA LEU A 211 -3.79 -9.80 8.35
C LEU A 211 -4.08 -9.25 6.95
N LEU A 212 -4.08 -7.93 6.77
CA LEU A 212 -4.27 -7.30 5.45
C LEU A 212 -3.19 -7.74 4.46
N GLU A 213 -1.92 -7.79 4.88
CA GLU A 213 -0.81 -8.29 4.06
C GLU A 213 -1.04 -9.74 3.58
N ALA A 214 -1.57 -10.59 4.47
CA ALA A 214 -1.90 -11.96 4.14
C ALA A 214 -3.11 -12.07 3.21
N VAL A 215 -4.11 -11.20 3.34
CA VAL A 215 -5.25 -11.12 2.42
C VAL A 215 -4.79 -10.65 1.03
N VAL A 216 -3.94 -9.62 0.95
CA VAL A 216 -3.33 -9.16 -0.30
C VAL A 216 -2.58 -10.31 -0.98
N SER A 217 -1.73 -11.00 -0.22
CA SER A 217 -0.95 -12.13 -0.73
C SER A 217 -1.87 -13.27 -1.18
N ALA A 218 -2.94 -13.57 -0.45
CA ALA A 218 -3.92 -14.59 -0.86
C ALA A 218 -4.62 -14.26 -2.18
N LEU A 219 -5.00 -12.99 -2.40
CA LEU A 219 -5.67 -12.54 -3.62
C LEU A 219 -4.79 -12.65 -4.86
N VAL A 220 -3.49 -12.39 -4.69
CA VAL A 220 -2.53 -12.42 -5.78
C VAL A 220 -1.97 -13.83 -6.02
N GLU A 221 -1.70 -14.59 -4.96
CA GLU A 221 -1.01 -15.89 -5.02
C GLU A 221 -1.94 -17.10 -5.10
N GLY A 222 -3.22 -16.92 -4.79
CA GLY A 222 -4.18 -18.02 -4.69
C GLY A 222 -4.28 -18.91 -5.92
N GLU A 223 -4.00 -18.38 -7.11
CA GLU A 223 -4.05 -19.11 -8.38
C GLU A 223 -2.73 -19.83 -8.74
N GLU A 224 -1.58 -19.29 -8.36
CA GLU A 224 -0.27 -19.76 -8.88
C GLU A 224 0.27 -20.98 -8.12
N GLY A 225 -0.11 -21.17 -6.85
CA GLY A 225 0.43 -22.22 -5.98
C GLY A 225 -0.28 -23.59 -6.02
N GLY A 226 -1.08 -23.87 -7.05
CA GLY A 226 -2.00 -25.03 -7.04
C GLY A 226 -3.09 -24.90 -5.97
N GLY A 227 -3.42 -23.65 -5.62
CA GLY A 227 -4.32 -23.28 -4.53
C GLY A 227 -5.79 -23.22 -4.92
N VAL A 228 -6.58 -22.62 -4.02
CA VAL A 228 -8.01 -22.41 -4.17
C VAL A 228 -8.24 -21.37 -5.29
N VAL A 229 -8.87 -21.78 -6.38
CA VAL A 229 -9.38 -20.84 -7.39
C VAL A 229 -10.48 -20.00 -6.73
N LEU A 230 -10.21 -18.71 -6.56
CA LEU A 230 -11.18 -17.77 -6.02
C LEU A 230 -12.17 -17.37 -7.12
N GLU A 231 -13.46 -17.31 -6.75
CA GLU A 231 -14.48 -16.76 -7.64
C GLU A 231 -14.19 -15.27 -7.91
N ALA A 232 -14.51 -14.81 -9.12
CA ALA A 232 -14.19 -13.45 -9.56
C ALA A 232 -14.86 -12.39 -8.68
N ASP A 233 -16.11 -12.61 -8.27
CA ASP A 233 -16.90 -11.71 -7.44
C ASP A 233 -16.38 -11.60 -5.99
N VAL A 234 -15.90 -12.72 -5.44
CA VAL A 234 -15.22 -12.77 -4.13
C VAL A 234 -13.95 -11.93 -4.19
N THR A 235 -13.18 -12.14 -5.25
CA THR A 235 -11.90 -11.49 -5.46
C THR A 235 -12.07 -9.98 -5.63
N GLU A 236 -13.03 -9.57 -6.46
CA GLU A 236 -13.38 -8.17 -6.72
C GLU A 236 -13.87 -7.46 -5.46
N ARG A 237 -14.79 -8.09 -4.70
CA ARG A 237 -15.28 -7.53 -3.43
C ARG A 237 -14.16 -7.34 -2.41
N ALA A 238 -13.35 -8.37 -2.19
CA ALA A 238 -12.29 -8.29 -1.20
C ALA A 238 -11.21 -7.27 -1.59
N PHE A 239 -10.83 -7.22 -2.88
CA PHE A 239 -9.86 -6.26 -3.36
C PHE A 239 -10.39 -4.82 -3.29
N GLY A 240 -11.67 -4.60 -3.66
CA GLY A 240 -12.33 -3.30 -3.49
C GLY A 240 -12.32 -2.84 -2.03
N ARG A 241 -12.58 -3.75 -1.08
CA ARG A 241 -12.49 -3.44 0.35
C ARG A 241 -11.08 -3.08 0.80
N LEU A 242 -10.06 -3.84 0.38
CA LEU A 242 -8.67 -3.51 0.67
C LEU A 242 -8.29 -2.13 0.15
N MET A 243 -8.72 -1.77 -1.07
CA MET A 243 -8.44 -0.46 -1.64
C MET A 243 -8.97 0.66 -0.75
N SER A 244 -10.22 0.54 -0.28
CA SER A 244 -10.81 1.51 0.66
C SER A 244 -10.01 1.57 1.97
N VAL A 245 -9.57 0.43 2.51
CA VAL A 245 -8.75 0.42 3.73
C VAL A 245 -7.44 1.17 3.51
N PHE A 246 -6.72 0.90 2.41
CA PHE A 246 -5.44 1.55 2.15
C PHE A 246 -5.55 3.02 1.79
N GLN A 247 -6.69 3.48 1.26
CA GLN A 247 -6.99 4.91 1.14
C GLN A 247 -7.06 5.57 2.52
N VAL A 248 -7.79 4.98 3.46
CA VAL A 248 -7.86 5.46 4.85
C VAL A 248 -6.49 5.42 5.53
N VAL A 249 -5.68 4.39 5.29
CA VAL A 249 -4.30 4.32 5.78
C VAL A 249 -3.45 5.48 5.24
N LEU A 250 -3.59 5.83 3.95
CA LEU A 250 -2.88 6.97 3.37
C LEU A 250 -3.35 8.31 3.92
N GLU A 251 -4.63 8.47 4.20
CA GLU A 251 -5.18 9.65 4.86
C GLU A 251 -4.62 9.80 6.29
N TYR A 252 -4.60 8.69 7.04
CA TYR A 252 -3.95 8.64 8.35
C TYR A 252 -2.47 9.04 8.27
N LEU A 253 -1.69 8.43 7.37
CA LEU A 253 -0.27 8.75 7.18
C LEU A 253 -0.08 10.21 6.72
N SER A 254 -1.00 10.75 5.92
CA SER A 254 -0.97 12.15 5.50
C SER A 254 -1.22 13.09 6.67
N HIS A 255 -2.13 12.72 7.59
CA HIS A 255 -2.36 13.47 8.80
C HIS A 255 -1.14 13.41 9.72
N ALA A 256 -0.61 12.22 9.98
CA ALA A 256 0.60 12.03 10.76
C ALA A 256 1.80 12.82 10.20
N ALA A 257 1.95 12.86 8.87
CA ALA A 257 2.98 13.65 8.20
C ALA A 257 2.85 15.16 8.43
N LYS A 258 1.62 15.69 8.52
CA LYS A 258 1.35 17.13 8.72
C LYS A 258 1.57 17.58 10.16
N GLN A 259 1.33 16.69 11.12
CA GLN A 259 1.43 17.03 12.54
C GLN A 259 2.88 17.06 13.04
N GLU A 260 3.83 16.54 12.26
CA GLU A 260 5.26 16.40 12.60
C GLU A 260 5.57 15.64 13.91
N ILE A 261 4.55 15.14 14.60
CA ILE A 261 4.63 14.32 15.80
C ILE A 261 4.18 12.91 15.41
N GLN A 262 5.04 11.91 15.64
CA GLN A 262 4.68 10.50 15.49
C GLN A 262 3.56 10.19 16.49
N ALA A 263 2.34 9.97 15.99
CA ALA A 263 1.20 9.58 16.83
C ALA A 263 1.48 8.22 17.49
N SER A 264 2.00 7.27 16.72
CA SER A 264 2.57 6.02 17.24
C SER A 264 3.58 5.43 16.23
N PRO A 265 4.88 5.36 16.56
CA PRO A 265 5.89 4.83 15.65
C PRO A 265 5.64 3.35 15.27
N LEU A 266 5.02 2.59 16.18
CA LEU A 266 4.68 1.18 15.91
C LEU A 266 3.57 1.08 14.86
N VAL A 267 2.53 1.90 14.99
CA VAL A 267 1.40 1.94 14.05
C VAL A 267 1.84 2.47 12.70
N ASP A 268 2.59 3.57 12.66
CA ASP A 268 3.06 4.21 11.43
C ASP A 268 3.90 3.24 10.58
N VAL A 269 4.84 2.53 11.22
CA VAL A 269 5.71 1.57 10.55
C VAL A 269 4.91 0.35 10.06
N ALA A 270 3.98 -0.18 10.86
CA ALA A 270 3.12 -1.30 10.46
C ALA A 270 2.18 -0.91 9.30
N ALA A 271 1.64 0.30 9.33
CA ALA A 271 0.80 0.86 8.27
C ALA A 271 1.59 0.98 6.96
N VAL A 272 2.81 1.52 6.99
CA VAL A 272 3.68 1.63 5.81
C VAL A 272 4.12 0.25 5.31
N ARG A 273 4.33 -0.73 6.20
CA ARG A 273 4.61 -2.12 5.81
C ARG A 273 3.46 -2.73 5.01
N ALA A 274 2.24 -2.66 5.54
CA ALA A 274 1.07 -3.18 4.84
C ALA A 274 0.79 -2.44 3.53
N LEU A 275 0.94 -1.11 3.52
CA LEU A 275 0.80 -0.29 2.33
C LEU A 275 1.84 -0.65 1.26
N GLY A 276 3.11 -0.82 1.66
CA GLY A 276 4.18 -1.25 0.76
C GLY A 276 3.90 -2.61 0.14
N ARG A 277 3.41 -3.57 0.93
CA ARG A 277 2.98 -4.89 0.42
C ARG A 277 1.84 -4.76 -0.60
N PHE A 278 0.83 -3.96 -0.32
CA PHE A 278 -0.29 -3.72 -1.24
C PHE A 278 0.17 -3.09 -2.56
N LEU A 279 0.97 -2.03 -2.47
CA LEU A 279 1.48 -1.30 -3.63
C LEU A 279 2.49 -2.09 -4.45
N ALA A 280 3.21 -3.04 -3.84
CA ALA A 280 4.07 -3.94 -4.60
C ALA A 280 3.27 -4.78 -5.62
N GLU A 281 2.01 -5.06 -5.31
CA GLU A 281 1.11 -5.77 -6.22
C GLU A 281 0.37 -4.80 -7.15
N VAL A 282 -0.04 -3.64 -6.64
CA VAL A 282 -0.88 -2.67 -7.38
C VAL A 282 -0.30 -1.25 -7.30
N PRO A 283 0.85 -1.00 -7.96
CA PRO A 283 1.64 0.23 -7.77
C PRO A 283 0.93 1.50 -8.23
N ASP A 284 0.02 1.39 -9.20
CA ASP A 284 -0.65 2.53 -9.81
C ASP A 284 -1.88 3.00 -9.03
N ALA A 285 -2.49 2.13 -8.21
CA ALA A 285 -3.80 2.38 -7.63
C ALA A 285 -3.84 3.56 -6.66
N LEU A 286 -2.74 3.79 -5.92
CA LEU A 286 -2.64 4.86 -4.92
C LEU A 286 -1.39 5.72 -5.14
N ARG A 287 -0.90 5.79 -6.38
CA ARG A 287 0.34 6.51 -6.72
C ARG A 287 0.30 7.98 -6.32
N GLN A 288 -0.77 8.70 -6.65
CA GLN A 288 -0.87 10.14 -6.37
C GLN A 288 -0.91 10.44 -4.87
N PRO A 289 -1.79 9.81 -4.06
CA PRO A 289 -1.77 10.03 -2.61
C PRO A 289 -0.48 9.56 -1.94
N LEU A 290 0.14 8.48 -2.43
CA LEU A 290 1.43 8.00 -1.91
C LEU A 290 2.53 9.03 -2.05
N VAL A 291 2.68 9.66 -3.24
CA VAL A 291 3.74 10.65 -3.49
C VAL A 291 3.69 11.80 -2.49
N ALA A 292 2.49 12.20 -2.06
CA ALA A 292 2.31 13.28 -1.09
C ALA A 292 2.83 12.92 0.32
N VAL A 293 2.74 11.64 0.72
CA VAL A 293 3.15 11.17 2.06
C VAL A 293 4.53 10.50 2.07
N LEU A 294 5.12 10.32 0.89
CA LEU A 294 6.35 9.56 0.70
C LEU A 294 7.54 10.11 1.52
N PRO A 295 7.80 11.44 1.58
CA PRO A 295 8.90 11.96 2.39
C PRO A 295 8.82 11.59 3.87
N TYR A 296 7.60 11.54 4.43
CA TYR A 296 7.36 11.11 5.81
C TYR A 296 7.59 9.60 5.95
N CYS A 297 6.99 8.78 5.07
CA CYS A 297 7.12 7.33 5.13
C CYS A 297 8.58 6.87 5.06
N LEU A 298 9.40 7.51 4.23
CA LEU A 298 10.83 7.19 4.07
C LEU A 298 11.70 7.54 5.29
N ARG A 299 11.17 8.28 6.26
CA ARG A 299 11.88 8.61 7.51
C ARG A 299 11.48 7.70 8.67
N LEU A 300 10.40 6.92 8.52
CA LEU A 300 9.87 6.09 9.58
C LEU A 300 10.83 4.96 9.96
N ARG A 301 10.99 4.78 11.27
CA ARG A 301 11.82 3.75 11.89
C ARG A 301 11.03 3.07 12.99
N ALA A 302 11.16 1.75 13.08
CA ALA A 302 10.63 1.01 14.21
C ALA A 302 11.37 1.43 15.50
N PRO A 303 10.73 1.34 16.67
CA PRO A 303 11.33 1.75 17.95
C PRO A 303 12.66 1.02 18.24
N ASP A 304 12.76 -0.25 17.85
CA ASP A 304 13.93 -1.11 18.10
C ASP A 304 14.96 -1.07 16.96
N SER A 305 14.72 -0.27 15.92
CA SER A 305 15.61 -0.21 14.75
C SER A 305 16.82 0.67 15.03
N HIS A 306 18.00 0.04 15.18
CA HIS A 306 19.26 0.75 15.34
C HIS A 306 20.01 0.92 14.00
N GLY A 307 20.11 2.18 13.56
CA GLY A 307 20.98 2.62 12.46
C GLY A 307 20.61 2.11 11.05
N GLY A 308 21.16 2.76 10.02
CA GLY A 308 21.01 2.35 8.62
C GLY A 308 19.77 2.91 7.92
N VAL A 309 19.28 2.21 6.90
CA VAL A 309 18.11 2.59 6.09
C VAL A 309 16.85 2.58 6.97
N ALA A 310 15.95 3.54 6.74
CA ALA A 310 14.68 3.60 7.45
C ALA A 310 13.77 2.42 7.08
N ASP A 311 13.02 1.89 8.05
CA ASP A 311 12.13 0.74 7.85
C ASP A 311 11.07 1.03 6.79
N GLY A 312 10.51 2.24 6.80
CA GLY A 312 9.54 2.64 5.77
C GLY A 312 10.11 2.61 4.36
N THR A 313 11.40 2.97 4.18
CA THR A 313 12.08 2.85 2.88
C THR A 313 12.24 1.39 2.46
N LEU A 314 12.60 0.50 3.39
CA LEU A 314 12.74 -0.92 3.10
C LEU A 314 11.40 -1.54 2.68
N PHE A 315 10.31 -1.20 3.38
CA PHE A 315 8.98 -1.72 3.07
C PHE A 315 8.38 -1.17 1.78
N LEU A 316 8.66 0.10 1.45
CA LEU A 316 8.19 0.69 0.20
C LEU A 316 9.09 0.34 -1.00
N CYS A 317 10.31 -0.14 -0.78
CA CYS A 317 11.29 -0.40 -1.84
C CYS A 317 10.72 -1.19 -3.04
N PRO A 318 10.00 -2.33 -2.86
CA PRO A 318 9.41 -3.05 -4.00
C PRO A 318 8.43 -2.20 -4.81
N ALA A 319 7.56 -1.43 -4.13
CA ALA A 319 6.60 -0.54 -4.78
C ALA A 319 7.29 0.62 -5.50
N LEU A 320 8.31 1.22 -4.88
CA LEU A 320 9.06 2.34 -5.46
C LEU A 320 9.87 1.90 -6.68
N LEU A 321 10.45 0.71 -6.66
CA LEU A 321 11.10 0.11 -7.83
C LEU A 321 10.13 -0.06 -9.00
N MET A 322 8.88 -0.44 -8.72
CA MET A 322 7.83 -0.57 -9.74
C MET A 322 7.41 0.80 -10.30
N VAL A 323 7.18 1.78 -9.43
CA VAL A 323 6.87 3.16 -9.84
C VAL A 323 8.01 3.77 -10.66
N ALA A 324 9.26 3.48 -10.29
CA ALA A 324 10.44 3.99 -10.98
C ALA A 324 10.61 3.44 -12.41
N GLN A 325 9.89 2.38 -12.82
CA GLN A 325 10.08 1.77 -14.14
C GLN A 325 9.61 2.68 -15.29
N ASP A 326 8.66 3.58 -15.03
CA ASP A 326 8.20 4.56 -16.00
C ASP A 326 8.85 5.93 -15.75
N ARG A 327 9.01 6.72 -16.83
CA ARG A 327 9.64 8.05 -16.75
C ARG A 327 8.90 9.03 -15.83
N ALA A 328 7.57 8.98 -15.82
CA ALA A 328 6.78 9.88 -14.98
C ALA A 328 6.95 9.53 -13.49
N GLY A 329 7.19 8.26 -13.17
CA GLY A 329 7.31 7.74 -11.81
C GLY A 329 8.70 7.98 -11.29
N ALA A 330 9.71 7.70 -12.10
CA ALA A 330 11.08 8.14 -11.84
C ALA A 330 11.14 9.66 -11.60
N GLY A 331 10.48 10.47 -12.44
CA GLY A 331 10.39 11.92 -12.25
C GLY A 331 9.71 12.33 -10.94
N ALA A 332 8.61 11.68 -10.57
CA ALA A 332 7.93 11.93 -9.30
C ALA A 332 8.80 11.58 -8.08
N LEU A 333 9.54 10.46 -8.14
CA LEU A 333 10.46 10.03 -7.08
C LEU A 333 11.65 10.98 -6.92
N LEU A 334 12.15 11.54 -8.03
CA LEU A 334 13.19 12.57 -8.01
C LEU A 334 12.66 13.86 -7.37
N GLY A 335 11.45 14.30 -7.75
CA GLY A 335 10.85 15.53 -7.25
C GLY A 335 10.57 15.55 -5.75
N CYS A 336 10.39 14.39 -5.11
CA CYS A 336 10.18 14.28 -3.66
C CYS A 336 11.42 13.80 -2.88
N GLY A 337 12.58 13.65 -3.53
CA GLY A 337 13.82 13.18 -2.90
C GLY A 337 13.84 11.68 -2.57
N ALA A 338 12.76 10.94 -2.89
CA ALA A 338 12.64 9.51 -2.63
C ALA A 338 13.67 8.66 -3.39
N ALA A 339 14.13 9.14 -4.54
CA ALA A 339 15.13 8.43 -5.35
C ALA A 339 16.45 8.20 -4.58
N ALA A 340 16.93 9.18 -3.82
CA ALA A 340 18.18 9.04 -3.06
C ALA A 340 18.04 8.01 -1.92
N GLU A 341 16.93 8.05 -1.19
CA GLU A 341 16.64 7.07 -0.13
C GLU A 341 16.47 5.66 -0.70
N LEU A 342 15.80 5.52 -1.86
CA LEU A 342 15.67 4.25 -2.56
C LEU A 342 17.05 3.69 -2.95
N LEU A 343 17.93 4.52 -3.52
CA LEU A 343 19.28 4.10 -3.89
C LEU A 343 20.10 3.67 -2.67
N ARG A 344 20.03 4.43 -1.56
CA ARG A 344 20.68 4.03 -0.31
C ARG A 344 20.13 2.69 0.21
N ALA A 345 18.82 2.50 0.16
CA ALA A 345 18.17 1.24 0.55
C ALA A 345 18.69 0.07 -0.27
N LEU A 346 18.75 0.23 -1.59
CA LEU A 346 19.28 -0.80 -2.49
C LEU A 346 20.75 -1.08 -2.23
N ALA A 347 21.58 -0.06 -2.02
CA ALA A 347 23.00 -0.22 -1.68
C ALA A 347 23.18 -1.04 -0.39
N THR A 348 22.39 -0.74 0.64
CA THR A 348 22.39 -1.48 1.91
C THR A 348 21.91 -2.92 1.72
N CYS A 349 20.78 -3.14 1.03
CA CYS A 349 20.28 -4.49 0.77
C CYS A 349 21.29 -5.36 0.01
N LEU A 350 21.97 -4.81 -0.99
CA LEU A 350 23.02 -5.52 -1.73
C LEU A 350 24.24 -5.82 -0.85
N SER A 351 24.60 -4.91 0.05
CA SER A 351 25.70 -5.11 1.00
C SER A 351 25.36 -6.23 1.99
N ASP A 352 24.13 -6.25 2.51
CA ASP A 352 23.63 -7.29 3.42
C ASP A 352 23.57 -8.66 2.73
N LEU A 353 23.10 -8.70 1.46
CA LEU A 353 23.10 -9.92 0.64
C LEU A 353 24.51 -10.48 0.50
N ARG A 354 25.49 -9.62 0.21
CA ARG A 354 26.90 -10.01 0.01
C ARG A 354 27.54 -10.53 1.29
N ALA A 355 27.17 -9.96 2.43
CA ALA A 355 27.67 -10.37 3.73
C ALA A 355 26.95 -11.62 4.28
N GLY A 356 25.97 -12.18 3.55
CA GLY A 356 25.23 -13.38 3.96
C GLY A 356 24.17 -13.11 5.03
N HIS A 357 23.81 -11.85 5.27
CA HIS A 357 22.80 -11.46 6.25
C HIS A 357 21.40 -11.57 5.66
N HIS A 358 20.93 -12.80 5.44
CA HIS A 358 19.62 -13.05 4.81
C HIS A 358 18.40 -12.60 5.64
N GLY A 359 18.58 -12.36 6.95
CA GLY A 359 17.48 -12.04 7.87
C GLY A 359 16.70 -10.77 7.53
N ARG A 360 17.38 -9.71 7.07
CA ARG A 360 16.72 -8.44 6.65
C ARG A 360 16.14 -8.46 5.24
N LEU A 361 16.46 -9.49 4.46
CA LEU A 361 16.08 -9.64 3.06
C LEU A 361 14.91 -10.60 2.86
N ALA A 362 14.70 -11.50 3.83
CA ALA A 362 13.50 -12.34 3.91
C ALA A 362 12.21 -11.50 3.95
N THR A 363 12.26 -10.29 4.52
CA THR A 363 11.15 -9.33 4.57
C THR A 363 10.85 -8.62 3.26
N ILE A 364 11.79 -8.58 2.30
CA ILE A 364 11.69 -7.73 1.12
C ILE A 364 11.39 -8.52 -0.17
N ASP A 365 11.15 -9.84 -0.09
CA ASP A 365 11.12 -10.72 -1.27
C ASP A 365 12.35 -10.42 -2.15
N ALA A 366 13.58 -10.65 -1.65
CA ALA A 366 14.84 -10.17 -2.24
C ALA A 366 14.98 -10.36 -3.77
N TRP A 367 14.33 -11.38 -4.33
CA TRP A 367 14.24 -11.64 -5.77
C TRP A 367 13.42 -10.59 -6.55
N ARG A 368 12.33 -10.05 -5.97
CA ARG A 368 11.58 -8.92 -6.55
C ARG A 368 12.46 -7.69 -6.70
N VAL A 369 13.34 -7.46 -5.72
CA VAL A 369 14.28 -6.34 -5.76
C VAL A 369 15.31 -6.58 -6.86
N ALA A 370 15.99 -7.72 -6.86
CA ALA A 370 17.07 -8.00 -7.82
C ALA A 370 16.66 -7.81 -9.30
N GLY A 371 15.52 -8.36 -9.73
CA GLY A 371 15.07 -8.29 -11.13
C GLY A 371 14.55 -6.92 -11.57
N ASN A 372 14.12 -6.08 -10.62
CA ASN A 372 13.58 -4.75 -10.92
C ASN A 372 14.60 -3.62 -10.72
N VAL A 373 15.66 -3.87 -9.94
CA VAL A 373 16.72 -2.89 -9.67
C VAL A 373 17.35 -2.36 -10.94
N SER A 374 17.79 -3.21 -11.87
CA SER A 374 18.46 -2.74 -13.09
C SER A 374 17.56 -1.81 -13.92
N ARG A 375 16.28 -2.17 -14.11
CA ARG A 375 15.31 -1.37 -14.87
C ARG A 375 14.97 -0.05 -14.17
N ALA A 376 14.74 -0.10 -12.86
CA ALA A 376 14.47 1.09 -12.07
C ALA A 376 15.67 2.05 -12.05
N LEU A 377 16.90 1.52 -11.90
CA LEU A 377 18.13 2.31 -11.97
C LEU A 377 18.29 2.97 -13.33
N SER A 378 18.13 2.23 -14.43
CA SER A 378 18.19 2.81 -15.78
C SER A 378 17.15 3.92 -15.97
N ALA A 379 15.92 3.72 -15.52
CA ALA A 379 14.86 4.71 -15.65
C ALA A 379 15.12 5.97 -14.81
N VAL A 380 15.60 5.82 -13.56
CA VAL A 380 15.99 6.94 -12.68
C VAL A 380 17.18 7.69 -13.29
N LEU A 381 18.21 7.00 -13.75
CA LEU A 381 19.39 7.60 -14.40
C LEU A 381 19.01 8.37 -15.67
N HIS A 382 18.11 7.82 -16.49
CA HIS A 382 17.62 8.51 -17.67
C HIS A 382 16.76 9.73 -17.32
N ALA A 383 15.94 9.65 -16.27
CA ALA A 383 15.15 10.79 -15.81
C ALA A 383 16.04 11.92 -15.25
N THR A 384 17.10 11.59 -14.53
CA THR A 384 18.08 12.58 -14.05
C THR A 384 18.84 13.24 -15.19
N ALA A 385 19.23 12.47 -16.22
CA ALA A 385 19.95 12.99 -17.38
C ALA A 385 19.09 13.88 -18.28
N ALA A 386 17.76 13.65 -18.31
CA ALA A 386 16.82 14.45 -19.09
C ALA A 386 16.50 15.83 -18.47
N GLY A 387 16.94 16.08 -17.23
CA GLY A 387 16.54 17.26 -16.47
C GLY A 387 15.10 17.17 -15.94
N PRO A 388 14.70 18.05 -15.00
CA PRO A 388 13.32 18.06 -14.51
C PRO A 388 12.35 18.30 -15.66
N PRO A 389 11.20 17.60 -15.72
CA PRO A 389 10.19 17.92 -16.71
C PRO A 389 9.79 19.40 -16.57
N PRO A 390 9.51 20.12 -17.68
CA PRO A 390 9.10 21.51 -17.59
C PRO A 390 7.90 21.59 -16.65
N ARG A 391 8.01 22.43 -15.60
CA ARG A 391 6.94 22.66 -14.64
C ARG A 391 5.68 23.01 -15.45
N THR A 392 4.69 22.13 -15.45
CA THR A 392 3.35 22.52 -15.89
C THR A 392 2.93 23.67 -14.99
N PRO A 393 2.41 24.79 -15.53
CA PRO A 393 2.08 25.95 -14.72
C PRO A 393 1.16 25.51 -13.59
N SER A 394 1.60 25.77 -12.36
CA SER A 394 0.81 25.51 -11.16
C SER A 394 -0.53 26.21 -11.33
N CYS A 395 -1.62 25.47 -11.08
CA CYS A 395 -2.96 26.03 -11.00
C CYS A 395 -3.09 26.86 -9.71
N HIS A 396 -2.37 27.98 -9.60
CA HIS A 396 -2.76 29.08 -8.71
C HIS A 396 -3.86 29.88 -9.40
N ALA A 397 -5.09 29.35 -9.33
CA ALA A 397 -6.29 30.14 -9.56
C ALA A 397 -7.24 29.91 -8.39
N THR A 398 -7.03 30.71 -7.34
CA THR A 398 -8.07 31.10 -6.39
C THR A 398 -9.23 31.74 -7.16
N ARG A 399 -10.16 30.94 -7.68
CA ARG A 399 -11.45 31.44 -8.18
C ARG A 399 -12.54 31.14 -7.16
N ARG A 400 -12.92 32.21 -6.45
CA ARG A 400 -14.22 32.38 -5.80
C ARG A 400 -15.33 31.91 -6.75
N TRP A 401 -15.99 30.81 -6.42
CA TRP A 401 -17.27 30.45 -7.02
C TRP A 401 -18.34 31.42 -6.51
N ARG A 402 -18.58 32.50 -7.27
CA ARG A 402 -19.84 33.24 -7.17
C ARG A 402 -20.86 32.53 -8.06
N CYS A 403 -21.92 32.04 -7.43
CA CYS A 403 -23.14 31.59 -8.09
C CYS A 403 -23.63 32.65 -9.09
N SER A 404 -23.70 32.30 -10.37
CA SER A 404 -24.50 33.02 -11.35
C SER A 404 -25.65 32.12 -11.81
N ARG A 405 -26.87 32.63 -11.60
CA ARG A 405 -28.14 32.06 -12.06
C ARG A 405 -28.14 31.83 -13.58
N PRO A 406 -28.88 30.83 -14.08
CA PRO A 406 -29.06 30.64 -15.52
C PRO A 406 -30.05 31.68 -16.06
N SER A 407 -29.61 32.46 -17.05
CA SER A 407 -30.49 33.30 -17.85
C SER A 407 -31.19 32.43 -18.90
N ARG A 408 -32.52 32.51 -18.87
CA ARG A 408 -33.43 32.06 -19.91
C ARG A 408 -33.08 32.78 -21.21
N THR A 409 -32.99 32.05 -22.31
CA THR A 409 -33.72 32.29 -23.57
C THR A 409 -33.20 31.31 -24.59
N TRP A 410 -34.10 30.58 -25.25
CA TRP A 410 -34.10 30.25 -26.69
C TRP A 410 -35.26 29.28 -26.89
N ALA A 411 -36.44 29.89 -27.02
CA ALA A 411 -37.66 29.23 -27.46
C ALA A 411 -38.00 29.73 -28.87
N ARG A 412 -38.56 28.81 -29.67
CA ARG A 412 -39.19 28.94 -31.00
C ARG A 412 -38.19 28.80 -32.17
N ARG A 413 -38.38 27.91 -33.13
CA ARG A 413 -39.65 27.53 -33.80
C ARG A 413 -39.64 26.10 -34.41
N ARG A 414 -40.78 25.43 -34.22
CA ARG A 414 -41.57 24.58 -35.16
C ARG A 414 -40.88 23.31 -35.71
N GLY A 415 -41.37 22.09 -35.56
CA GLY A 415 -42.71 21.61 -35.24
C GLY A 415 -43.23 20.72 -36.38
N ARG A 416 -43.53 19.45 -36.12
CA ARG A 416 -44.82 18.80 -36.44
C ARG A 416 -44.82 17.34 -36.01
N ALA A 417 -45.81 17.05 -35.18
CA ALA A 417 -46.28 15.74 -34.82
C ALA A 417 -46.72 14.91 -36.02
N ARG A 418 -46.57 13.59 -35.91
CA ARG A 418 -47.65 12.63 -36.19
C ARG A 418 -47.54 11.45 -35.21
N ARG A 419 -48.63 11.24 -34.46
CA ARG A 419 -48.91 10.05 -33.66
C ARG A 419 -49.61 9.02 -34.54
N SER A 420 -49.29 7.73 -34.38
CA SER A 420 -50.27 6.63 -34.41
C SER A 420 -49.62 5.32 -33.99
N ARG A 421 -49.76 5.01 -32.69
CA ARG A 421 -50.21 3.77 -32.00
C ARG A 421 -50.03 2.34 -32.61
N PRO A 422 -50.12 1.30 -31.75
CA PRO A 422 -49.23 0.12 -31.74
C PRO A 422 -49.94 -1.20 -32.07
N TRP A 423 -49.19 -2.26 -32.41
CA TRP A 423 -49.62 -3.66 -32.35
C TRP A 423 -48.47 -4.56 -31.88
N GLY A 424 -48.78 -5.57 -31.07
CA GLY A 424 -47.87 -6.35 -30.23
C GLY A 424 -47.19 -7.58 -30.89
N PRO A 425 -46.60 -8.48 -30.08
CA PRO A 425 -45.76 -9.63 -30.47
C PRO A 425 -46.61 -10.94 -30.50
N PRO A 426 -46.09 -12.21 -30.45
CA PRO A 426 -44.75 -12.81 -30.70
C PRO A 426 -44.78 -14.11 -31.57
N LEU A 427 -43.65 -14.59 -32.13
CA LEU A 427 -43.41 -16.01 -32.51
C LEU A 427 -41.88 -16.28 -32.49
N ARG A 428 -41.32 -17.09 -31.57
CA ARG A 428 -41.08 -18.55 -31.58
C ARG A 428 -40.08 -19.08 -32.64
N ASN A 429 -38.97 -19.63 -32.09
CA ASN A 429 -38.35 -20.95 -32.36
C ASN A 429 -37.30 -21.16 -33.48
N TRP A 430 -36.35 -22.05 -33.10
CA TRP A 430 -35.32 -22.83 -33.85
C TRP A 430 -33.94 -22.15 -34.04
N CYS A 431 -32.80 -22.80 -33.84
CA CYS A 431 -32.44 -24.14 -33.34
C CYS A 431 -30.97 -24.13 -32.88
N ALA A 432 -30.63 -25.05 -31.98
CA ALA A 432 -29.29 -25.33 -31.47
C ALA A 432 -28.60 -26.45 -32.26
N HIS A 433 -27.27 -26.40 -32.37
CA HIS A 433 -26.33 -27.53 -32.52
C HIS A 433 -24.97 -27.03 -32.02
N TRP A 434 -24.49 -27.38 -30.82
CA TRP A 434 -23.91 -28.65 -30.32
C TRP A 434 -22.85 -29.27 -31.26
N TRP A 435 -21.59 -29.06 -30.87
CA TRP A 435 -20.39 -29.70 -31.39
C TRP A 435 -20.05 -30.87 -30.45
N HIS A 436 -19.95 -32.09 -30.99
CA HIS A 436 -19.34 -33.24 -30.32
C HIS A 436 -18.07 -33.66 -31.09
N PRO A 437 -17.00 -34.10 -30.40
CA PRO A 437 -15.75 -34.53 -31.00
C PRO A 437 -15.82 -35.96 -31.57
N PRO A 438 -14.91 -36.34 -32.49
CA PRO A 438 -14.91 -37.65 -33.16
C PRO A 438 -14.35 -38.79 -32.28
N PRO A 439 -14.74 -40.05 -32.56
CA PRO A 439 -14.29 -41.22 -31.81
C PRO A 439 -12.87 -41.69 -32.21
N PRO A 440 -12.18 -42.46 -31.34
CA PRO A 440 -10.87 -43.01 -31.64
C PRO A 440 -10.93 -44.15 -32.67
N ALA A 441 -9.89 -44.24 -33.49
CA ALA A 441 -9.70 -45.28 -34.50
C ALA A 441 -9.25 -46.62 -33.87
N PRO A 442 -9.60 -47.77 -34.47
CA PRO A 442 -9.26 -49.08 -33.93
C PRO A 442 -7.89 -49.62 -34.37
N VAL A 443 -7.26 -50.27 -33.37
CA VAL A 443 -6.07 -51.15 -33.29
C VAL A 443 -4.70 -50.52 -33.45
#